data_AF-A0A1H3W355-F1
#
_entry.id   AF-A0A1H3W355-F1
#
_cell.length_a   1.000
_cell.length_b   1.000
_cell.length_c   1.000
_cell.angle_alpha   90.00
_cell.angle_beta   90.00
_cell.angle_gamma   90.00
#
_symmetry.space_group_name_H-M   'P 1'
#
loop_
_entity.id
_entity.type
_entity.pdbx_description
1 polymer ?
#
loop_
_entity_poly.entity_id
_entity_poly.type
_entity_poly.pdbx_seq_one_letter_code
_entity_poly.pdbx_strand_id
1 'polypeptide(L)' 'MVKAQFLFGMAVGAVVSAMGVVLTSSGIADGSLAAVGLLILLANGAYWLAQHRTPLAALRLGNLRNSPPARQQGH' A
#
# COMPACT_ATOMS: atom_id res chain seq x y z
N MET A 1 -6.23 5.01 7.56
CA MET A 1 -7.18 5.81 6.74
C MET A 1 -8.60 5.32 6.96
N VAL A 2 -9.59 6.21 6.96
CA VAL A 2 -11.01 5.82 6.96
C VAL A 2 -11.33 5.18 5.60
N LYS A 3 -12.14 4.12 5.55
CA LYS A 3 -12.47 3.36 4.31
C LYS A 3 -12.87 4.27 3.13
N ALA A 4 -13.58 5.36 3.41
CA ALA A 4 -13.97 6.37 2.43
C ALA A 4 -12.77 7.10 1.79
N GLN A 5 -11.72 7.42 2.56
CA GLN A 5 -10.53 8.12 2.06
C GLN A 5 -9.72 7.27 1.07
N PHE A 6 -9.64 5.96 1.32
CA PHE A 6 -8.98 5.01 0.42
C PHE A 6 -9.75 4.86 -0.90
N LEU A 7 -11.08 4.71 -0.84
CA LEU A 7 -11.93 4.62 -2.04
C LEU A 7 -11.85 5.91 -2.88
N PHE A 8 -11.84 7.06 -2.21
CA PHE A 8 -11.65 8.34 -2.87
C PHE A 8 -10.27 8.42 -3.56
N GLY A 9 -9.19 8.06 -2.88
CA GLY A 9 -7.84 8.02 -3.45
C GLY A 9 -7.73 7.08 -4.66
N MET A 10 -8.34 5.89 -4.59
CA MET A 10 -8.40 4.95 -5.70
C MET A 10 -9.20 5.50 -6.90
N ALA A 11 -10.36 6.11 -6.65
CA ALA A 11 -11.18 6.71 -7.69
C ALA A 11 -10.45 7.87 -8.39
N VAL A 12 -9.81 8.76 -7.63
CA VAL A 12 -9.03 9.87 -8.17
C VAL A 12 -7.86 9.36 -9.00
N GLY A 13 -7.08 8.40 -8.48
CA GLY A 13 -5.95 7.81 -9.21
C GLY A 13 -6.40 7.16 -10.53
N ALA A 14 -7.52 6.42 -10.52
CA ALA A 14 -8.09 5.80 -11.71
C ALA A 14 -8.55 6.83 -12.76
N VAL A 15 -9.26 7.88 -12.34
CA VAL A 15 -9.72 8.95 -13.23
C VAL A 15 -8.53 9.71 -13.84
N VAL A 16 -7.55 10.10 -13.03
CA VAL A 16 -6.36 10.82 -13.49
C VAL A 16 -5.54 9.95 -14.45
N SER A 17 -5.39 8.67 -14.15
CA SER A 17 -4.67 7.74 -15.03
C SER A 17 -5.41 7.56 -16.36
N ALA A 18 -6.73 7.35 -16.33
CA ALA A 18 -7.55 7.23 -17.53
C ALA A 18 -7.53 8.49 -18.39
N MET A 19 -7.69 9.68 -17.80
CA MET A 19 -7.56 10.95 -18.51
C MET A 19 -6.16 11.11 -19.12
N GLY A 20 -5.12 10.77 -18.37
CA GLY A 20 -3.75 10.81 -18.87
C GLY A 20 -3.54 9.91 -20.08
N VAL A 21 -4.05 8.67 -20.06
CA VAL A 21 -3.97 7.74 -21.19
C VAL A 21 -4.72 8.29 -22.41
N VAL A 22 -5.94 8.80 -22.22
CA VAL A 22 -6.73 9.40 -23.32
C VAL A 22 -5.98 10.56 -23.93
N LEU A 23 -5.54 11.53 -23.12
CA LEU A 23 -4.81 12.73 -23.58
C LEU A 23 -3.52 12.37 -24.31
N THR A 24 -2.77 11.39 -23.80
CA THR A 24 -1.54 10.89 -24.43
C THR A 24 -1.82 10.22 -25.76
N SER A 25 -2.85 9.36 -25.82
CA SER A 25 -3.23 8.66 -27.06
C SER A 25 -3.72 9.62 -28.15
N SER A 26 -4.29 10.76 -27.76
CA SER A 26 -4.67 11.85 -28.66
C SER A 26 -3.53 12.80 -29.03
N GLY A 27 -2.32 12.61 -28.49
CA GLY A 27 -1.18 13.50 -28.74
C GLY A 27 -1.31 14.91 -28.15
N ILE A 28 -2.21 15.10 -27.19
CA ILE A 28 -2.52 16.41 -26.58
C ILE A 28 -1.56 16.72 -25.42
N ALA A 29 -1.13 15.69 -24.69
CA ALA A 29 -0.25 15.82 -23.52
C ALA A 29 0.75 14.67 -23.45
N ASP A 30 1.87 14.90 -22.76
CA ASP A 30 2.82 13.84 -22.42
C ASP A 30 2.22 12.84 -21.41
N GLY A 31 2.73 11.60 -21.42
CA GLY A 31 2.30 10.51 -20.53
C GLY A 31 2.51 10.74 -19.03
N SER A 32 3.00 11.91 -18.62
CA SER A 32 3.23 12.30 -17.23
C SER A 32 1.95 12.28 -16.40
N LEU A 33 0.81 12.71 -16.96
CA LEU A 33 -0.48 12.68 -16.25
C LEU A 33 -0.94 11.25 -15.96
N ALA A 34 -0.76 10.34 -16.93
CA ALA A 34 -1.06 8.91 -16.76
C ALA A 34 -0.18 8.28 -15.67
N ALA A 35 1.11 8.65 -15.66
CA ALA A 35 2.08 8.20 -14.67
C ALA A 35 1.73 8.70 -13.26
N VAL A 36 1.32 9.97 -13.10
CA VAL A 36 0.87 10.51 -11.81
C VAL A 36 -0.36 9.76 -11.30
N GLY A 37 -1.36 9.51 -12.15
CA GLY A 37 -2.53 8.71 -11.78
C GLY A 37 -2.14 7.30 -11.31
N LEU A 38 -1.22 6.65 -12.02
CA LEU A 38 -0.69 5.33 -11.68
C LEU A 38 0.05 5.33 -10.33
N LEU A 39 0.85 6.36 -10.05
CA LEU A 39 1.55 6.50 -8.77
C LEU A 39 0.57 6.64 -7.60
N ILE A 40 -0.52 7.39 -7.77
CA ILE A 40 -1.58 7.51 -6.76
C ILE A 40 -2.22 6.15 -6.50
N LEU A 41 -2.55 5.40 -7.55
CA LEU A 41 -3.09 4.03 -7.44
C LEU A 41 -2.14 3.10 -6.68
N LEU A 42 -0.86 3.09 -7.05
CA LEU A 42 0.17 2.25 -6.43
C LEU A 42 0.39 2.63 -4.96
N ALA A 43 0.46 3.93 -4.63
CA ALA A 43 0.64 4.39 -3.26
C ALA A 43 -0.53 3.98 -2.36
N ASN A 44 -1.77 4.18 -2.83
CA ASN A 44 -2.96 3.77 -2.09
C ASN A 44 -3.05 2.25 -1.95
N GLY A 45 -2.80 1.50 -3.02
CA GLY A 45 -2.79 0.04 -3.01
C GLY A 45 -1.72 -0.54 -2.08
N ALA A 46 -0.50 0.02 -2.11
CA ALA A 46 0.59 -0.38 -1.22
C ALA A 46 0.28 -0.09 0.24
N TYR A 47 -0.30 1.08 0.54
CA TYR A 47 -0.74 1.42 1.90
C TYR A 47 -1.80 0.45 2.41
N TRP A 48 -2.82 0.14 1.59
CA TRP A 48 -3.85 -0.85 1.94
C TRP A 48 -3.23 -2.22 2.20
N LEU A 49 -2.34 -2.68 1.30
CA LEU A 49 -1.67 -3.97 1.45
C LEU A 49 -0.80 -4.02 2.71
N ALA A 50 -0.05 -2.97 3.01
CA ALA A 50 0.75 -2.86 4.23
C ALA A 50 -0.14 -2.90 5.48
N GLN A 51 -1.29 -2.23 5.45
CA GLN A 51 -2.24 -2.21 6.55
C GLN A 51 -2.92 -3.59 6.79
N HIS A 52 -3.01 -4.44 5.77
CA HIS A 52 -3.56 -5.81 5.89
C HIS A 52 -2.49 -6.87 6.19
N ARG A 53 -1.19 -6.55 6.00
CA ARG A 53 -0.05 -7.47 6.22
C ARG A 53 0.60 -7.35 7.60
N THR A 54 -0.01 -6.64 8.52
CA THR A 54 0.42 -6.51 9.93
C THR A 54 0.18 -7.71 10.88
N PRO A 55 -0.30 -8.92 10.52
CA PRO A 55 -0.34 -10.00 11.51
C PRO A 55 1.02 -10.71 11.72
N LEU A 56 1.96 -10.68 10.77
CA LEU A 56 3.20 -11.49 10.88
C LEU A 56 4.26 -10.91 11.82
N ALA A 57 4.40 -9.58 11.88
CA ALA A 57 5.33 -8.94 12.82
C ALA A 57 4.85 -9.08 14.27
N ALA A 58 3.53 -8.99 14.50
CA ALA A 58 2.91 -9.20 15.81
C ALA A 58 3.00 -10.67 16.27
N LEU A 59 2.84 -11.64 15.36
CA LEU A 59 3.06 -13.07 15.64
C LEU A 59 4.52 -13.38 16.01
N ARG A 60 5.49 -12.81 15.28
CA ARG A 60 6.92 -12.98 15.60
C ARG A 60 7.29 -12.37 16.96
N LEU A 61 6.77 -11.18 17.27
CA LEU A 61 6.99 -10.54 18.57
C LEU A 61 6.30 -11.30 19.70
N GLY A 62 5.11 -11.84 19.46
CA GLY A 62 4.38 -12.71 20.39
C GLY A 62 5.12 -14.01 20.70
N ASN A 63 5.73 -14.65 19.68
CA ASN A 63 6.53 -15.86 19.87
C ASN A 63 7.83 -15.60 20.64
N LEU A 64 8.49 -14.45 20.43
CA LEU A 64 9.68 -14.06 21.19
C LEU A 64 9.33 -13.70 22.65
N ARG A 65 8.21 -13.03 22.87
CA ARG A 65 7.74 -12.66 24.22
C ARG A 65 7.24 -13.87 25.03
N ASN A 66 6.65 -14.87 24.37
CA ASN A 66 6.17 -16.09 25.01
C ASN A 66 7.22 -17.21 25.07
N SER A 67 8.44 -16.96 24.59
CA SER A 67 9.53 -17.91 24.81
C SER A 67 9.88 -17.89 26.31
N PRO A 68 9.64 -18.99 27.05
CA PRO A 68 9.98 -19.02 28.47
C PRO A 68 11.49 -18.80 28.63
N PRO A 69 11.93 -18.08 29.68
CA PRO A 69 13.35 -17.89 29.93
C PRO A 69 13.99 -19.26 29.99
N ALA A 70 14.97 -19.50 29.11
CA ALA A 70 15.77 -20.71 29.12
C ALA A 70 16.35 -20.83 30.53
N ARG A 71 15.81 -21.78 31.32
CA ARG A 71 16.41 -22.17 32.59
C ARG A 71 17.82 -22.63 32.24
N GLN A 72 18.79 -21.75 32.48
CA GLN A 72 20.19 -22.13 32.56
C GLN A 72 20.27 -23.15 33.69
N GLN A 73 20.21 -24.42 33.28
CA GLN A 73 20.56 -25.55 34.13
C GLN A 73 22.01 -25.33 34.55
N GLY A 74 22.20 -25.12 35.85
CA GLY A 74 23.51 -24.99 36.45
C GLY A 74 24.34 -26.25 36.22
N HIS A 75 25.62 -26.03 35.96
CA HIS A 75 26.70 -26.98 36.12
C HIS A 75 27.81 -26.30 36.91
#